data_AF-A0A1I7L0H1-F1
#
_entry.id   AF-A0A1I7L0H1-F1
#
_cell.length_a   1.000
_cell.length_b   1.000
_cell.length_c   1.000
_cell.angle_alpha   90.00
_cell.angle_beta   90.00
_cell.angle_gamma   90.00
#
_symmetry.space_group_name_H-M   'P 1'
#
loop_
_entity.id
_entity.type
_entity.pdbx_description
1 polymer ?
#
loop_
_entity_poly.entity_id
_entity_poly.type
_entity_poly.pdbx_seq_one_letter_code
_entity_poly.pdbx_strand_id
1 'polypeptide(L)'
;MALFAPVRSETTDLDAVRRYAVRVIAQSEAEDLQMKAVTLALLGGIMWRAAPGSTEMMQDAGGAKAILSTTLGGRNLTFAYDQNTESIEMREGTTDGPVLHRFCNRTLIGDFERTFSALWG
;
A
#
# COMPACT_ATOMS: atom_id res chain seq x y z
N MET A 1 0.34 17.50 40.48
CA MET A 1 0.31 17.96 39.08
C MET A 1 1.04 16.93 38.23
N ALA A 2 0.31 16.09 37.48
CA ALA A 2 0.91 15.24 36.47
C ALA A 2 0.76 15.95 35.11
N LEU A 3 1.89 16.32 34.49
CA LEU A 3 1.90 16.70 33.09
C LEU A 3 1.63 15.44 32.27
N PHE A 4 0.40 15.27 31.79
CA PHE A 4 0.15 14.40 30.66
C PHE A 4 0.60 15.17 29.41
N ALA A 5 1.82 14.90 28.95
CA ALA A 5 2.18 15.25 27.59
C ALA A 5 1.22 14.51 26.64
N PRO A 6 0.71 15.14 25.57
CA PRO A 6 -0.04 14.41 24.58
C PRO A 6 0.86 13.32 23.99
N VAL A 7 0.44 12.05 24.10
CA VAL A 7 0.99 10.97 23.26
C VAL A 7 0.72 11.38 21.82
N ARG A 8 1.74 11.86 21.12
CA ARG A 8 1.72 11.88 19.67
C ARG A 8 1.68 10.41 19.25
N SER A 9 0.55 9.95 18.73
CA SER A 9 0.52 8.67 18.01
C SER A 9 1.30 8.86 16.71
N GLU A 10 2.63 8.83 16.78
CA GLU A 10 3.44 8.60 15.58
C GLU A 10 2.98 7.27 15.00
N THR A 11 2.27 7.33 13.87
CA THR A 11 1.85 6.13 13.15
C THR A 11 3.12 5.51 12.60
N THR A 12 3.49 4.33 13.09
CA THR A 12 4.67 3.63 12.57
C THR A 12 4.38 3.07 11.18
N ASP A 13 5.42 2.80 10.40
CA ASP A 13 5.28 2.14 9.10
C ASP A 13 4.43 0.85 9.20
N LEU A 14 4.64 0.08 10.27
CA LEU A 14 3.88 -1.14 10.53
C LEU A 14 2.39 -0.85 10.77
N ASP A 15 2.06 0.21 11.50
CA ASP A 15 0.67 0.60 11.74
C ASP A 15 -0.01 1.07 10.45
N ALA A 16 0.70 1.84 9.61
CA ALA A 16 0.22 2.23 8.28
C ALA A 16 -0.07 1.01 7.39
N VAL A 17 0.89 0.08 7.29
CA VAL A 17 0.73 -1.17 6.52
C VAL A 17 -0.42 -2.01 7.04
N ARG A 18 -0.56 -2.17 8.37
CA ARG A 18 -1.64 -2.94 8.98
C ARG A 18 -3.01 -2.34 8.65
N ARG A 19 -3.18 -1.03 8.81
CA ARG A 19 -4.46 -0.35 8.54
C ARG A 19 -4.84 -0.44 7.07
N TYR A 20 -3.87 -0.28 6.17
CA TYR A 20 -4.09 -0.48 4.74
C TYR A 20 -4.54 -1.91 4.41
N ALA A 21 -3.85 -2.93 4.96
CA ALA A 21 -4.19 -4.34 4.74
C ALA A 21 -5.64 -4.65 5.11
N VAL A 22 -6.07 -4.22 6.31
CA VAL A 22 -7.43 -4.44 6.81
C VAL A 22 -8.46 -3.81 5.86
N ARG A 23 -8.21 -2.60 5.38
CA ARG A 23 -9.13 -1.90 4.48
C ARG A 23 -9.23 -2.57 3.10
N VAL A 24 -8.10 -2.85 2.45
CA VAL A 24 -8.11 -3.45 1.10
C VAL A 24 -8.72 -4.84 1.13
N ILE A 25 -8.40 -5.66 2.13
CA ILE A 25 -8.98 -6.99 2.26
C ILE A 25 -10.50 -6.88 2.43
N ALA A 26 -10.97 -6.06 3.36
CA ALA A 26 -12.41 -5.86 3.57
C ALA A 26 -13.13 -5.33 2.32
N GLN A 27 -12.49 -4.44 1.55
CA GLN A 27 -13.04 -3.93 0.29
C GLN A 27 -13.13 -5.01 -0.80
N SER A 28 -12.21 -5.97 -0.80
CA SER A 28 -12.19 -7.06 -1.80
C SER A 28 -13.05 -8.26 -1.46
N GLU A 29 -13.48 -8.42 -0.20
CA GLU A 29 -14.28 -9.59 0.22
C GLU A 29 -15.69 -9.63 -0.38
N ALA A 30 -16.19 -8.48 -0.85
CA ALA A 30 -17.47 -8.37 -1.55
C ALA A 30 -17.38 -8.70 -3.06
N GLU A 31 -16.16 -8.90 -3.57
CA GLU A 31 -15.86 -9.04 -5.01
C GLU A 31 -15.46 -10.48 -5.38
N ASP A 32 -15.48 -10.80 -6.68
CA ASP A 32 -15.19 -12.16 -7.19
C ASP A 32 -13.72 -12.56 -6.98
N LEU A 33 -12.79 -11.59 -6.91
CA LEU A 33 -11.39 -11.80 -6.56
C LEU A 33 -11.04 -11.38 -5.13
N GLN A 34 -10.91 -12.36 -4.23
CA GLN A 34 -10.46 -12.12 -2.85
C GLN A 34 -8.99 -11.69 -2.77
N MET A 35 -8.69 -10.40 -2.65
CA MET A 35 -7.32 -9.83 -2.76
C MET A 35 -6.38 -10.14 -1.58
N LYS A 36 -6.69 -11.12 -0.73
CA LYS A 36 -5.91 -11.44 0.48
C LYS A 36 -4.46 -11.82 0.17
N ALA A 37 -4.25 -12.79 -0.72
CA ALA A 37 -2.92 -13.32 -1.01
C ALA A 37 -2.01 -12.25 -1.65
N VAL A 38 -2.52 -11.57 -2.68
CA VAL A 38 -1.80 -10.51 -3.40
C VAL A 38 -1.47 -9.33 -2.48
N THR A 39 -2.40 -8.93 -1.58
CA THR A 39 -2.18 -7.85 -0.62
C THR A 39 -1.06 -8.21 0.36
N LEU A 40 -1.08 -9.42 0.93
CA LEU A 40 -0.05 -9.85 1.87
C LEU A 40 1.34 -9.92 1.21
N ALA A 41 1.42 -10.44 -0.01
CA ALA A 41 2.67 -10.49 -0.77
C ALA A 41 3.22 -9.07 -1.06
N LEU A 42 2.36 -8.17 -1.53
CA LEU A 42 2.73 -6.78 -1.80
C LEU A 42 3.26 -6.08 -0.54
N LEU A 43 2.55 -6.23 0.58
CA LEU A 43 2.93 -5.59 1.84
C LEU A 43 4.22 -6.14 2.42
N GLY A 44 4.49 -7.44 2.25
CA GLY A 44 5.79 -8.02 2.60
C GLY A 44 6.94 -7.38 1.80
N GLY A 45 6.75 -7.17 0.49
CA GLY A 45 7.71 -6.49 -0.37
C GLY A 45 7.94 -5.03 0.02
N ILE A 46 6.88 -4.30 0.37
CA ILE A 46 6.96 -2.92 0.86
C ILE A 46 7.72 -2.87 2.18
N MET A 47 7.33 -3.68 3.18
CA MET A 47 7.98 -3.70 4.49
C MET A 47 9.46 -4.10 4.44
N TRP A 48 9.85 -4.90 3.45
CA TRP A 48 11.26 -5.29 3.28
C TRP A 48 12.13 -4.09 2.87
N ARG A 49 11.60 -3.17 2.06
CA ARG A 49 12.44 -2.29 1.23
C ARG A 49 12.06 -0.81 1.26
N ALA A 50 10.94 -0.47 1.90
CA ALA A 50 10.56 0.90 2.15
C ALA A 50 11.66 1.62 2.95
N ALA A 51 11.87 2.89 2.63
CA ALA A 51 12.70 3.73 3.47
C ALA A 51 12.06 3.82 4.88
N PRO A 52 12.84 3.67 5.97
CA PRO A 52 12.30 3.73 7.32
C PRO A 52 11.57 5.04 7.60
N GLY A 53 10.38 4.97 8.16
CA GLY A 53 9.53 6.11 8.49
C GLY A 53 8.87 6.79 7.29
N SER A 54 8.95 6.21 6.09
CA SER A 54 8.36 6.79 4.87
C SER A 54 6.96 6.28 4.57
N THR A 55 6.45 5.31 5.33
CA THR A 55 5.20 4.61 4.99
C THR A 55 4.03 5.20 5.75
N GLU A 56 3.07 5.72 5.02
CA GLU A 56 1.88 6.35 5.56
C GLU A 56 0.63 5.84 4.88
N MET A 57 -0.43 5.63 5.66
CA MET A 57 -1.75 5.34 5.12
C MET A 57 -2.55 6.64 5.07
N MET A 58 -2.98 7.00 3.87
CA MET A 58 -3.86 8.12 3.58
C MET A 58 -5.26 7.60 3.19
N GLN A 59 -6.21 8.52 3.17
CA GLN A 59 -7.53 8.29 2.58
C GLN A 59 -7.72 9.26 1.42
N ASP A 60 -8.53 8.88 0.44
CA ASP A 60 -8.96 9.82 -0.60
C ASP A 60 -9.86 10.91 0.00
N ALA A 61 -10.15 11.95 -0.79
CA ALA A 61 -10.97 13.09 -0.33
C ALA A 61 -12.35 12.68 0.22
N GLY A 62 -12.88 11.52 -0.22
CA GLY A 62 -14.14 10.94 0.26
C GLY A 62 -14.02 10.01 1.47
N GLY A 63 -12.81 9.70 1.96
CA GLY A 63 -12.59 8.77 3.07
C GLY A 63 -12.83 7.29 2.74
N ALA A 64 -13.21 7.01 1.50
CA ALA A 64 -13.65 5.68 1.06
C ALA A 64 -12.46 4.80 0.68
N LYS A 65 -11.47 5.36 -0.03
CA LYS A 65 -10.34 4.59 -0.56
C LYS A 65 -9.14 4.69 0.38
N ALA A 66 -8.58 3.53 0.73
CA ALA A 66 -7.30 3.44 1.41
C ALA A 66 -6.17 3.63 0.39
N ILE A 67 -5.23 4.52 0.71
CA ILE A 67 -4.03 4.75 -0.10
C ILE A 67 -2.83 4.52 0.81
N LEU A 68 -1.90 3.66 0.39
CA LEU A 68 -0.60 3.53 1.05
C LEU A 68 0.43 4.34 0.26
N SER A 69 1.10 5.28 0.91
CA SER A 69 2.23 6.01 0.34
C SER A 69 3.51 5.50 0.98
N THR A 70 4.57 5.33 0.20
CA THR A 70 5.88 4.89 0.71
C THR A 70 7.00 5.26 -0.25
N THR A 71 8.23 5.37 0.27
CA THR A 71 9.42 5.56 -0.57
C THR A 71 10.13 4.23 -0.78
N LEU A 72 10.17 3.74 -2.03
CA LEU A 72 10.93 2.55 -2.42
C LEU A 72 12.01 2.94 -3.43
N GLY A 73 13.27 2.63 -3.13
CA GLY A 73 14.39 2.94 -4.05
C GLY A 73 14.54 4.42 -4.39
N GLY A 74 14.19 5.31 -3.45
CA GLY A 74 14.21 6.77 -3.67
C GLY A 74 13.02 7.31 -4.48
N ARG A 75 12.08 6.46 -4.90
CA ARG A 75 10.85 6.86 -5.59
C ARG A 75 9.69 6.88 -4.61
N ASN A 76 8.90 7.95 -4.63
CA ASN A 76 7.64 7.99 -3.89
C ASN A 76 6.56 7.24 -4.70
N LEU A 77 5.89 6.30 -4.06
CA LEU A 77 4.90 5.44 -4.69
C LEU A 77 3.63 5.41 -3.88
N THR A 78 2.49 5.34 -4.58
CA THR A 78 1.19 5.15 -3.95
C THR A 78 0.55 3.84 -4.40
N PHE A 79 -0.17 3.20 -3.48
CA PHE A 79 -0.88 1.95 -3.71
C PHE A 79 -2.34 2.11 -3.32
N ALA A 80 -3.27 1.86 -4.25
CA ALA A 80 -4.70 1.99 -4.01
C ALA A 80 -5.47 0.86 -4.68
N TYR A 81 -6.47 0.32 -3.99
CA TYR A 81 -7.40 -0.64 -4.59
C TYR A 81 -8.37 0.09 -5.53
N ASP A 82 -8.47 -0.38 -6.77
CA ASP A 82 -9.46 0.05 -7.74
C ASP A 82 -10.49 -1.06 -7.96
N GLN A 83 -11.73 -0.78 -7.56
CA GLN A 83 -12.86 -1.70 -7.69
C GLN A 83 -13.23 -1.97 -9.15
N ASN A 84 -12.99 -1.03 -10.06
CA ASN A 84 -13.35 -1.22 -11.47
C ASN A 84 -12.47 -2.27 -12.16
N THR A 85 -11.22 -2.39 -11.71
CA THR A 85 -10.23 -3.32 -12.27
C THR A 85 -9.93 -4.50 -11.35
N GLU A 86 -10.54 -4.54 -10.16
CA GLU A 86 -10.28 -5.50 -9.08
C GLU A 86 -8.78 -5.68 -8.82
N SER A 87 -8.05 -4.56 -8.78
CA SER A 87 -6.60 -4.58 -8.68
C SER A 87 -6.07 -3.51 -7.75
N ILE A 88 -4.90 -3.76 -7.17
CA ILE A 88 -4.12 -2.73 -6.47
C ILE A 88 -3.25 -2.05 -7.51
N GLU A 89 -3.51 -0.77 -7.75
CA GLU A 89 -2.68 0.06 -8.63
C GLU A 89 -1.49 0.62 -7.86
N MET A 90 -0.29 0.45 -8.42
CA MET A 90 0.93 1.12 -8.00
C MET A 90 1.19 2.31 -8.92
N ARG A 91 1.26 3.51 -8.35
CA ARG A 91 1.42 4.77 -9.08
C ARG A 91 2.66 5.53 -8.62
N GLU A 92 3.22 6.31 -9.53
CA GLU A 92 4.34 7.21 -9.21
C GLU A 92 3.88 8.51 -8.58
N GLY A 93 4.48 8.88 -7.45
CA GLY A 93 4.25 10.16 -6.77
C GLY A 93 2.93 10.21 -6.02
N THR A 94 1.83 10.51 -6.72
CA THR A 94 0.51 10.77 -6.13
C THR A 94 -0.55 9.83 -6.69
N THR A 95 -1.77 9.89 -6.15
CA THR A 95 -2.93 9.12 -6.64
C THR A 95 -3.31 9.44 -8.09
N ASP A 96 -2.98 10.63 -8.58
CA ASP A 96 -3.22 11.06 -9.96
C ASP A 96 -2.02 10.78 -10.89
N GLY A 97 -0.92 10.29 -10.33
CA GLY A 97 0.28 9.93 -11.07
C GLY A 97 0.08 8.72 -11.98
N PRO A 98 1.01 8.47 -12.92
CA PRO A 98 0.90 7.36 -13.86
C PRO A 98 0.90 6.01 -13.13
N VAL A 99 0.02 5.10 -13.59
CA VAL A 99 0.03 3.71 -13.13
C VAL A 99 1.26 3.01 -13.68
N LEU A 100 2.13 2.56 -12.79
CA LEU A 100 3.31 1.78 -13.11
C LEU A 100 2.97 0.30 -13.24
N HIS A 101 2.20 -0.23 -12.28
CA HIS A 101 1.81 -1.64 -12.23
C HIS A 101 0.43 -1.83 -11.61
N ARG A 102 -0.19 -2.98 -11.92
CA ARG A 102 -1.43 -3.44 -11.30
C ARG A 102 -1.23 -4.85 -10.75
N PHE A 103 -1.63 -5.07 -9.51
CA PHE A 103 -1.53 -6.36 -8.83
C PHE A 103 -2.92 -6.92 -8.55
N CYS A 104 -3.16 -8.17 -8.88
CA CYS A 104 -4.35 -8.94 -8.48
C CYS A 104 -3.97 -10.40 -8.20
N ASN A 105 -4.93 -11.24 -7.78
CA ASN A 105 -4.60 -12.65 -7.49
C ASN A 105 -4.18 -13.48 -8.71
N ARG A 106 -4.28 -12.92 -9.91
CA ARG A 106 -3.75 -13.55 -11.14
C ARG A 106 -2.32 -13.11 -11.45
N THR A 107 -1.78 -12.12 -10.73
CA THR A 107 -0.40 -11.68 -10.91
C THR A 107 0.55 -12.80 -10.52
N LEU A 108 1.45 -13.15 -11.43
CA LEU A 108 2.43 -14.20 -11.19
C LEU A 108 3.49 -13.75 -10.20
N ILE A 109 4.01 -14.67 -9.39
CA ILE A 109 5.07 -14.37 -8.42
C ILE A 109 6.31 -13.79 -9.11
N GLY A 110 6.65 -14.28 -10.31
CA GLY A 110 7.76 -13.73 -11.09
C GLY A 110 7.55 -12.28 -11.54
N ASP A 111 6.31 -11.83 -11.72
CA ASP A 111 6.01 -10.43 -12.05
C ASP A 111 6.13 -9.51 -10.83
N PHE A 112 5.79 -10.02 -9.64
CA PHE A 112 6.08 -9.36 -8.38
C PHE A 112 7.58 -9.13 -8.19
N GLU A 113 8.38 -10.20 -8.26
CA GLU A 113 9.83 -10.12 -8.10
C GLU A 113 10.46 -9.18 -9.11
N ARG A 114 10.03 -9.22 -10.37
CA ARG A 114 10.55 -8.33 -11.42
C ARG A 114 10.23 -6.86 -11.13
N THR A 115 8.99 -6.56 -10.73
CA THR A 115 8.54 -5.20 -10.43
C THR A 115 9.35 -4.61 -9.28
N PHE A 116 9.47 -5.37 -8.19
CA PHE A 116 10.20 -4.96 -7.01
C PHE A 116 11.71 -4.87 -7.28
N SER A 117 12.29 -5.80 -8.04
CA SER A 117 13.70 -5.76 -8.44
C SER A 117 14.07 -4.52 -9.24
N ALA A 118 13.17 -4.03 -10.10
CA ALA A 118 13.38 -2.82 -10.88
C ALA A 118 13.39 -1.53 -10.05
N LEU A 119 12.88 -1.56 -8.80
CA LEU A 119 12.86 -0.38 -7.93
C LEU A 119 14.15 -0.20 -7.14
N TRP A 120 15.02 -1.21 -7.05
CA TRP A 120 16.21 -1.17 -6.19
C TRP A 120 17.45 -1.78 -6.84
N GLY A 121 17.42 -1.93 -8.16
CA GLY A 121 18.57 -2.31 -8.98
C GLY A 121 19.50 -1.14 -9.29
#